data_AF-A0A1G4BAC6-F1
#
_entry.id   AF-A0A1G4BAC6-F1
#
_cell.length_a   1.000
_cell.length_b   1.000
_cell.length_c   1.000
_cell.angle_alpha   90.00
_cell.angle_beta   90.00
_cell.angle_gamma   90.00
#
_symmetry.space_group_name_H-M   'P 1'
#
loop_
_entity.id
_entity.type
_entity.pdbx_description
1 polymer ?
#
loop_
_entity_poly.entity_id
_entity_poly.type
_entity_poly.pdbx_seq_one_letter_code
_entity_poly.pdbx_strand_id
1 'polypeptide(L)'
;MSTKSMNLSCLCGAVSQQIQTRVMPGENIKLSIDHSDISRHATGILCVSYYPIRPVRQHESTGRTVEHHGLDQWTRYFCNTCGCHVLRSKDVDGVTKWEAATGVLLDSNPENAGEDARYARHTGVSDTKDGGLSVWLPDIDGQPMESPTKPDILEAETTEKLPPMPSICPKDSLPASCACGTVSFHITRPTSQSYLPHSGFSDLEYPAIRHSDAFMKNPDSLKWWVRSNGTKYLAGTCACRSCRLICGFEIQTWAFIPRCNIFFHVPGPVDGQSVTLPLDFSELPAGILKTYESSRGVSREFCGKCGATVFWRDSWRPDVIDVSAGLLRADEGARAETWLEWWTQRCSFEEETARGRSGEPARIARRLIDGLERGLRSGAQTK
;
A
#
# COMPACT_ATOMS: atom_id res chain seq x y z
N MET A 1 26.31 -9.88 -21.40
CA MET A 1 25.06 -9.67 -20.64
C MET A 1 25.09 -8.24 -20.13
N SER A 2 24.19 -7.36 -20.58
CA SER A 2 24.12 -6.03 -19.97
C SER A 2 23.47 -6.18 -18.60
N THR A 3 24.24 -5.94 -17.54
CA THR A 3 23.72 -5.90 -16.17
C THR A 3 23.45 -4.45 -15.83
N LYS A 4 22.18 -4.09 -15.67
CA LYS A 4 21.80 -2.77 -15.21
C LYS A 4 21.95 -2.70 -13.71
N SER A 5 22.66 -1.68 -13.24
CA SER A 5 22.73 -1.35 -11.82
C SER A 5 21.65 -0.33 -11.49
N MET A 6 20.99 -0.50 -10.35
CA MET A 6 20.03 0.45 -9.81
C MET A 6 20.30 0.73 -8.34
N ASN A 7 20.11 1.97 -7.91
CA ASN A 7 20.09 2.29 -6.49
C ASN A 7 18.68 2.11 -5.92
N LEU A 8 18.58 1.61 -4.69
CA LEU A 8 17.34 1.56 -3.93
C LEU A 8 17.49 2.22 -2.57
N SER A 9 16.40 2.77 -2.03
CA SER A 9 16.37 3.30 -0.66
C SER A 9 14.96 3.34 -0.06
N CYS A 10 14.83 3.14 1.25
CA CYS A 10 13.61 3.44 2.00
C CYS A 10 13.54 4.93 2.41
N LEU A 11 12.40 5.40 2.93
CA LEU A 11 12.22 6.83 3.25
C LEU A 11 13.26 7.35 4.26
N CYS A 12 13.58 6.59 5.31
CA CYS A 12 14.53 7.02 6.32
C CYS A 12 16.00 6.85 5.91
N GLY A 13 16.27 6.23 4.76
CA GLY A 13 17.62 5.98 4.25
C GLY A 13 18.41 4.87 4.98
N ALA A 14 17.85 4.27 6.03
CA ALA A 14 18.55 3.22 6.79
C ALA A 14 18.86 1.99 5.91
N VAL A 15 17.92 1.62 5.04
CA VAL A 15 18.11 0.60 4.01
C VAL A 15 18.34 1.34 2.69
N SER A 16 19.57 1.29 2.21
CA SER A 16 20.01 1.90 0.95
C SER A 16 21.15 1.08 0.38
N GLN A 17 21.03 0.66 -0.88
CA GLN A 17 22.07 -0.14 -1.54
C GLN A 17 21.93 -0.09 -3.05
N GLN A 18 23.01 -0.47 -3.75
CA GLN A 18 22.97 -0.74 -5.18
C GLN A 18 22.62 -2.22 -5.41
N ILE A 19 21.75 -2.47 -6.38
CA ILE A 19 21.33 -3.80 -6.83
C ILE A 19 21.67 -3.98 -8.32
N GLN A 20 21.73 -5.24 -8.74
CA GLN A 20 21.87 -5.60 -10.15
C GLN A 20 20.58 -6.26 -10.64
N THR A 21 20.06 -5.80 -11.77
CA THR A 21 18.86 -6.38 -12.38
C THR A 21 19.13 -7.79 -12.91
N ARG A 22 18.12 -8.66 -12.86
CA ARG A 22 18.14 -9.95 -13.54
C ARG A 22 17.38 -9.83 -14.87
N VAL A 23 18.10 -9.56 -15.96
CA VAL A 23 17.56 -9.47 -17.33
C VAL A 23 18.07 -10.65 -18.15
N MET A 24 17.19 -11.34 -18.89
CA MET A 24 17.58 -12.31 -19.90
C MET A 24 18.00 -11.56 -21.19
N PRO A 25 19.09 -11.94 -21.88
CA PRO A 25 19.51 -11.25 -23.10
C PRO A 25 18.38 -11.17 -24.13
N GLY A 26 18.03 -9.95 -24.56
CA GLY A 26 17.01 -9.71 -25.60
C GLY A 26 15.56 -9.62 -25.11
N GLU A 27 15.30 -9.68 -23.80
CA GLU A 27 13.95 -9.55 -23.23
C GLU A 27 13.80 -8.31 -22.34
N ASN A 28 12.72 -7.55 -22.58
CA ASN A 28 12.29 -6.49 -21.65
C ASN A 28 11.58 -7.14 -20.45
N ILE A 29 11.90 -6.66 -19.24
CA ILE A 29 11.29 -7.18 -18.01
C ILE A 29 9.78 -6.92 -18.01
N LYS A 30 9.00 -7.98 -17.77
CA LYS A 30 7.55 -7.92 -17.58
C LYS A 30 7.20 -8.00 -16.09
N LEU A 31 6.85 -6.86 -15.51
CA LEU A 31 6.42 -6.75 -14.11
C LEU A 31 4.96 -7.20 -13.97
N SER A 32 4.66 -7.81 -12.83
CA SER A 32 3.28 -8.11 -12.42
C SER A 32 2.82 -7.11 -11.37
N ILE A 33 1.52 -6.80 -11.39
CA ILE A 33 0.83 -6.09 -10.31
C ILE A 33 -0.01 -7.13 -9.57
N ASP A 34 0.45 -7.52 -8.40
CA ASP A 34 -0.14 -8.57 -7.56
C ASP A 34 -1.18 -7.96 -6.61
N HIS A 35 -2.39 -8.52 -6.61
CA HIS A 35 -3.53 -8.12 -5.78
C HIS A 35 -3.93 -9.16 -4.74
N SER A 36 -3.15 -10.24 -4.60
CA SER A 36 -3.48 -11.35 -3.69
C SER A 36 -3.71 -10.87 -2.26
N ASP A 37 -4.60 -11.57 -1.55
CA ASP A 37 -4.94 -11.25 -0.16
C ASP A 37 -3.70 -11.32 0.74
N ILE A 38 -2.81 -12.29 0.51
CA ILE A 38 -1.57 -12.45 1.28
C ILE A 38 -0.68 -11.21 1.13
N SER A 39 -0.37 -10.78 -0.11
CA SER A 39 0.43 -9.58 -0.35
C SER A 39 -0.24 -8.32 0.18
N ARG A 40 -1.56 -8.20 -0.02
CA ARG A 40 -2.36 -7.06 0.41
C ARG A 40 -2.27 -6.86 1.92
N HIS A 41 -2.52 -7.92 2.69
CA HIS A 41 -2.52 -7.87 4.14
C HIS A 41 -1.11 -7.89 4.75
N ALA A 42 -0.10 -8.42 4.04
CA ALA A 42 1.29 -8.39 4.51
C ALA A 42 1.92 -7.00 4.38
N THR A 43 1.48 -6.19 3.41
CA THR A 43 2.03 -4.86 3.13
C THR A 43 1.12 -3.70 3.53
N GLY A 44 -0.19 -3.96 3.67
CA GLY A 44 -1.22 -2.95 3.88
C GLY A 44 -1.69 -2.27 2.59
N ILE A 45 -1.20 -2.67 1.42
CA ILE A 45 -1.44 -1.98 0.14
C ILE A 45 -2.32 -2.84 -0.77
N LEU A 46 -3.27 -2.23 -1.50
CA LEU A 46 -4.18 -2.98 -2.39
C LEU A 46 -3.47 -3.78 -3.50
N CYS A 47 -2.31 -3.32 -3.98
CA CYS A 47 -1.51 -4.08 -4.92
C CYS A 47 -0.01 -3.81 -4.74
N VAL A 48 0.81 -4.80 -5.08
CA VAL A 48 2.26 -4.73 -4.97
C VAL A 48 2.92 -5.09 -6.30
N SER A 49 4.12 -4.57 -6.51
CA SER A 49 4.93 -4.90 -7.68
C SER A 49 6.39 -4.97 -7.32
N TYR A 50 7.06 -5.97 -7.89
CA TYR A 50 8.45 -6.28 -7.58
C TYR A 50 9.27 -6.44 -8.86
N TYR A 51 10.50 -5.95 -8.79
CA TYR A 51 11.48 -5.94 -9.87
C TYR A 51 12.48 -7.09 -9.68
N PRO A 52 12.69 -7.96 -10.68
CA PRO A 52 13.64 -9.07 -10.57
C PRO A 52 15.10 -8.61 -10.46
N ILE A 53 15.80 -9.10 -9.44
CA ILE A 53 17.19 -8.75 -9.17
C ILE A 53 18.07 -9.99 -9.03
N ARG A 54 19.38 -9.79 -9.11
CA ARG A 54 20.37 -10.79 -8.72
C ARG A 54 20.40 -10.96 -7.20
N PRO A 55 20.85 -12.12 -6.69
CA PRO A 55 20.96 -12.35 -5.25
C PRO A 55 21.76 -11.26 -4.54
N VAL A 56 21.20 -10.76 -3.43
CA VAL A 56 21.81 -9.73 -2.60
C VAL A 56 22.71 -10.43 -1.57
N ARG A 57 24.02 -10.35 -1.74
CA ARG A 57 25.01 -11.09 -0.92
C ARG A 57 25.18 -10.55 0.52
N GLN A 58 24.54 -9.44 0.90
CA GLN A 58 24.86 -8.67 2.11
C GLN A 58 23.65 -8.30 3.00
N HIS A 59 22.47 -8.87 2.75
CA HIS A 59 21.27 -8.45 3.49
C HIS A 59 21.27 -8.90 4.96
N GLU A 60 21.93 -10.02 5.26
CA GLU A 60 21.76 -10.76 6.51
C GLU A 60 22.44 -10.14 7.76
N SER A 61 23.29 -9.12 7.62
CA SER A 61 24.22 -8.71 8.70
C SER A 61 24.06 -7.30 9.26
N THR A 62 23.12 -6.48 8.78
CA THR A 62 23.07 -5.05 9.20
C THR A 62 22.05 -4.71 10.29
N GLY A 63 21.10 -5.61 10.61
CA GLY A 63 20.04 -5.37 11.60
C GLY A 63 19.06 -4.24 11.21
N ARG A 64 19.14 -3.73 9.98
CA ARG A 64 18.33 -2.60 9.49
C ARG A 64 16.98 -3.03 8.93
N THR A 65 16.82 -4.32 8.67
CA THR A 65 15.62 -4.94 8.14
C THR A 65 15.09 -6.02 9.07
N VAL A 66 13.79 -6.22 9.00
CA VAL A 66 13.07 -7.32 9.64
C VAL A 66 12.56 -8.26 8.56
N GLU A 67 12.64 -9.56 8.83
CA GLU A 67 12.15 -10.61 7.95
C GLU A 67 10.73 -11.01 8.35
N HIS A 68 9.87 -11.18 7.35
CA HIS A 68 8.56 -11.76 7.51
C HIS A 68 8.37 -12.89 6.50
N HIS A 69 8.39 -14.12 7.00
CA HIS A 69 8.01 -15.28 6.21
C HIS A 69 6.50 -15.27 6.02
N GLY A 70 6.06 -14.98 4.79
CA GLY A 70 4.67 -15.03 4.38
C GLY A 70 4.21 -16.47 4.19
N LEU A 71 2.89 -16.66 4.23
CA LEU A 71 2.28 -17.96 3.94
C LEU A 71 2.65 -18.41 2.52
N ASP A 72 2.63 -17.48 1.56
CA ASP A 72 2.96 -17.65 0.14
C ASP A 72 4.43 -18.05 -0.16
N GLN A 73 5.18 -18.44 0.87
CA GLN A 73 6.59 -18.83 0.88
C GLN A 73 7.55 -17.71 0.47
N TRP A 74 7.04 -16.48 0.33
CA TRP A 74 7.88 -15.31 0.15
C TRP A 74 8.34 -14.80 1.51
N THR A 75 9.64 -14.70 1.69
CA THR A 75 10.23 -13.91 2.77
C THR A 75 10.28 -12.46 2.33
N ARG A 76 9.58 -11.58 3.05
CA ARG A 76 9.56 -10.14 2.81
C ARG A 76 10.52 -9.47 3.77
N TYR A 77 11.31 -8.52 3.26
CA TYR A 77 12.28 -7.75 4.04
C TYR A 77 11.84 -6.28 4.06
N PHE A 78 11.62 -5.75 5.25
CA PHE A 78 11.19 -4.37 5.44
C PHE A 78 12.08 -3.63 6.44
N CYS A 79 12.20 -2.32 6.28
CA CYS A 79 13.01 -1.47 7.13
C CYS A 79 12.48 -1.47 8.57
N ASN A 80 13.34 -1.81 9.54
CA ASN A 80 13.00 -1.85 10.96
C ASN A 80 12.59 -0.46 11.51
N THR A 81 13.10 0.61 10.91
CA THR A 81 12.84 2.00 11.34
C THR A 81 11.53 2.54 10.78
N CYS A 82 11.32 2.46 9.46
CA CYS A 82 10.20 3.14 8.80
C CYS A 82 9.12 2.23 8.22
N GLY A 83 9.25 0.91 8.34
CA GLY A 83 8.27 -0.07 7.86
C GLY A 83 8.33 -0.38 6.37
N CYS A 84 9.15 0.34 5.59
CA CYS A 84 9.22 0.19 4.14
C CYS A 84 9.64 -1.20 3.67
N HIS A 85 8.81 -1.85 2.86
CA HIS A 85 9.17 -3.07 2.15
C HIS A 85 10.21 -2.76 1.08
N VAL A 86 11.33 -3.50 1.10
CA VAL A 86 12.46 -3.23 0.20
C VAL A 86 12.72 -4.40 -0.72
N LEU A 87 12.76 -5.61 -0.18
CA LEU A 87 13.09 -6.83 -0.92
C LEU A 87 12.10 -7.95 -0.59
N ARG A 88 12.06 -8.96 -1.45
CA ARG A 88 11.54 -10.28 -1.10
C ARG A 88 12.37 -11.39 -1.75
N SER A 89 12.36 -12.57 -1.12
CA SER A 89 13.01 -13.76 -1.64
C SER A 89 12.12 -14.99 -1.50
N LYS A 90 12.31 -15.96 -2.39
CA LYS A 90 11.64 -17.27 -2.35
C LYS A 90 12.54 -18.31 -2.98
N ASP A 91 12.67 -19.46 -2.33
CA ASP A 91 13.38 -20.60 -2.89
C ASP A 91 12.48 -21.34 -3.87
N VAL A 92 13.00 -21.57 -5.08
CA VAL A 92 12.31 -22.31 -6.14
C VAL A 92 13.31 -23.30 -6.73
N ASP A 93 13.04 -24.60 -6.57
CA ASP A 93 13.88 -25.70 -7.09
C ASP A 93 15.37 -25.58 -6.71
N GLY A 94 15.64 -25.18 -5.47
CA GLY A 94 17.01 -24.99 -4.96
C GLY A 94 17.68 -23.69 -5.40
N VAL A 95 16.96 -22.80 -6.11
CA VAL A 95 17.45 -21.47 -6.52
C VAL A 95 16.63 -20.38 -5.83
N THR A 96 17.29 -19.57 -5.01
CA THR A 96 16.66 -18.40 -4.38
C THR A 96 16.41 -17.29 -5.40
N LYS A 97 15.13 -16.99 -5.64
CA LYS A 97 14.71 -15.82 -6.41
C LYS A 97 14.71 -14.60 -5.50
N TRP A 98 15.20 -13.46 -6.02
CA TRP A 98 15.24 -12.18 -5.31
C TRP A 98 14.56 -11.10 -6.13
N GLU A 99 13.79 -10.27 -5.46
CA GLU A 99 13.10 -9.13 -6.08
C GLU A 99 13.12 -7.91 -5.17
N ALA A 100 13.17 -6.72 -5.77
CA ALA A 100 13.08 -5.44 -5.07
C ALA A 100 11.69 -4.83 -5.25
N ALA A 101 11.13 -4.22 -4.21
CA ALA A 101 9.87 -3.49 -4.34
C ALA A 101 10.08 -2.30 -5.31
N THR A 102 9.17 -2.09 -6.26
CA THR A 102 9.41 -1.11 -7.35
C THR A 102 9.50 0.33 -6.84
N GLY A 103 8.78 0.67 -5.77
CA GLY A 103 8.72 2.03 -5.23
C GLY A 103 10.02 2.50 -4.55
N VAL A 104 10.91 1.58 -4.16
CA VAL A 104 12.21 1.92 -3.56
C VAL A 104 13.30 2.17 -4.59
N LEU A 105 13.07 1.88 -5.88
CA LEU A 105 14.05 2.08 -6.95
C LEU A 105 14.21 3.58 -7.26
N LEU A 106 15.45 4.07 -7.20
CA LEU A 106 15.77 5.49 -7.31
C LEU A 106 16.31 5.84 -8.68
N ASP A 107 17.31 5.12 -9.15
CA ASP A 107 17.95 5.47 -10.40
C ASP A 107 18.49 4.22 -11.07
N SER A 108 18.70 4.37 -12.37
CA SER A 108 19.42 3.42 -13.18
C SER A 108 20.37 4.19 -14.08
N ASN A 109 21.46 3.56 -14.51
CA ASN A 109 22.32 4.16 -15.53
C ASN A 109 21.49 4.57 -16.77
N PRO A 110 21.82 5.70 -17.42
CA PRO A 110 21.07 6.24 -18.54
C PRO A 110 21.19 5.33 -19.76
N GLU A 111 20.23 4.41 -19.89
CA GLU A 111 20.04 3.57 -21.07
C GLU A 111 18.74 3.94 -21.80
N ASN A 112 18.67 3.51 -23.05
CA ASN A 112 17.56 3.72 -23.98
C ASN A 112 16.21 3.37 -23.34
N ALA A 113 15.25 4.31 -23.38
CA ALA A 113 13.90 4.11 -22.83
C ALA A 113 13.10 2.96 -23.48
N GLY A 114 13.55 2.43 -24.63
CA GLY A 114 12.95 1.28 -25.30
C GLY A 114 13.20 -0.07 -24.63
N GLU A 115 14.15 -0.13 -23.68
CA GLU A 115 14.51 -1.35 -22.94
C GLU A 115 13.99 -1.35 -21.50
N ASP A 116 13.18 -0.34 -21.13
CA ASP A 116 12.56 -0.29 -19.80
C ASP A 116 11.66 -1.51 -19.55
N ALA A 117 11.61 -1.94 -18.30
CA ALA A 117 10.59 -2.83 -17.81
C ALA A 117 9.19 -2.24 -18.05
N ARG A 118 8.20 -3.13 -18.19
CA ARG A 118 6.80 -2.74 -18.30
C ARG A 118 5.93 -3.56 -17.36
N TYR A 119 4.91 -2.93 -16.80
CA TYR A 119 3.81 -3.64 -16.17
C TYR A 119 3.02 -4.35 -17.26
N ALA A 120 2.95 -5.67 -17.19
CA ALA A 120 2.41 -6.49 -18.28
C ALA A 120 1.14 -7.24 -17.89
N ARG A 121 0.94 -7.54 -16.60
CA ARG A 121 -0.17 -8.39 -16.14
C ARG A 121 -0.58 -8.10 -14.71
N HIS A 122 -1.81 -8.48 -14.40
CA HIS A 122 -2.31 -8.57 -13.03
C HIS A 122 -2.28 -10.02 -12.55
N THR A 123 -1.92 -10.23 -11.29
CA THR A 123 -1.95 -11.55 -10.62
C THR A 123 -2.76 -11.45 -9.33
N GLY A 124 -3.29 -12.58 -8.82
CA GLY A 124 -4.06 -12.60 -7.58
C GLY A 124 -5.37 -11.79 -7.59
N VAL A 125 -5.91 -11.46 -8.78
CA VAL A 125 -7.13 -10.62 -8.89
C VAL A 125 -8.36 -11.36 -8.33
N SER A 126 -8.42 -12.67 -8.47
CA SER A 126 -9.53 -13.50 -7.93
C SER A 126 -9.73 -13.33 -6.42
N ASP A 127 -8.65 -13.16 -5.67
CA ASP A 127 -8.69 -12.99 -4.20
C ASP A 127 -9.47 -11.74 -3.80
N THR A 128 -9.43 -10.71 -4.64
CA THR A 128 -10.04 -9.41 -4.34
C THR A 128 -11.56 -9.44 -4.38
N LYS A 129 -12.18 -10.44 -5.03
CA LYS A 129 -13.63 -10.59 -5.32
C LYS A 129 -14.25 -9.50 -6.20
N ASP A 130 -13.81 -8.26 -6.04
CA ASP A 130 -14.33 -7.08 -6.73
C ASP A 130 -13.42 -6.59 -7.85
N GLY A 131 -12.25 -7.21 -8.05
CA GLY A 131 -11.22 -6.85 -9.03
C GLY A 131 -10.09 -5.97 -8.46
N GLY A 132 -10.16 -5.53 -7.20
CA GLY A 132 -9.11 -4.72 -6.56
C GLY A 132 -8.79 -3.45 -7.34
N LEU A 133 -7.51 -3.09 -7.43
CA LEU A 133 -7.07 -1.94 -8.24
C LEU A 133 -6.99 -2.24 -9.75
N SER A 134 -7.10 -3.51 -10.16
CA SER A 134 -6.96 -3.90 -11.58
C SER A 134 -8.04 -3.27 -12.47
N VAL A 135 -9.21 -3.00 -11.89
CA VAL A 135 -10.33 -2.35 -12.59
C VAL A 135 -9.99 -0.91 -13.05
N TRP A 136 -9.01 -0.25 -12.43
CA TRP A 136 -8.53 1.07 -12.82
C TRP A 136 -7.18 1.03 -13.55
N LEU A 137 -6.70 -0.17 -13.90
CA LEU A 137 -5.46 -0.37 -14.64
C LEU A 137 -5.64 -1.33 -15.83
N PRO A 138 -6.67 -1.17 -16.68
CA PRO A 138 -6.88 -2.07 -17.83
C PRO A 138 -5.77 -1.95 -18.89
N ASP A 139 -5.07 -0.82 -18.92
CA ASP A 139 -4.03 -0.44 -19.87
C ASP A 139 -2.93 0.37 -19.16
N ILE A 140 -1.68 0.14 -19.53
CA ILE A 140 -0.53 0.97 -19.15
C ILE A 140 0.28 1.29 -20.40
N ASP A 141 0.54 2.57 -20.65
CA ASP A 141 1.30 3.07 -21.81
C ASP A 141 0.74 2.65 -23.19
N GLY A 142 -0.59 2.55 -23.33
CA GLY A 142 -1.26 2.12 -24.56
C GLY A 142 -1.18 0.60 -24.79
N GLN A 143 -0.69 -0.16 -23.81
CA GLN A 143 -0.61 -1.61 -23.83
C GLN A 143 -1.66 -2.20 -22.87
N PRO A 144 -2.64 -2.97 -23.39
CA PRO A 144 -3.57 -3.69 -22.54
C PRO A 144 -2.83 -4.64 -21.59
N MET A 145 -3.29 -4.68 -20.35
CA MET A 145 -2.79 -5.67 -19.40
C MET A 145 -3.19 -7.07 -19.87
N GLU A 146 -2.23 -8.01 -19.84
CA GLU A 146 -2.47 -9.40 -20.21
C GLU A 146 -3.65 -9.93 -19.37
N SER A 147 -4.72 -10.35 -20.05
CA SER A 147 -5.81 -11.06 -19.40
C SER A 147 -5.29 -12.40 -18.90
N PRO A 148 -5.81 -12.95 -17.79
CA PRO A 148 -5.51 -14.32 -17.38
C PRO A 148 -6.10 -15.30 -18.41
N THR A 149 -5.43 -15.48 -19.56
CA THR A 149 -5.92 -16.29 -20.68
C THR A 149 -5.84 -17.80 -20.44
N LYS A 150 -5.48 -18.22 -19.23
CA LYS A 150 -5.61 -19.54 -18.62
C LYS A 150 -5.29 -19.36 -17.14
N PRO A 151 -5.87 -20.13 -16.20
CA PRO A 151 -5.28 -20.23 -14.87
C PRO A 151 -3.81 -20.61 -15.10
N ASP A 152 -2.89 -19.77 -14.67
CA ASP A 152 -1.48 -20.07 -14.77
C ASP A 152 -1.30 -21.40 -14.04
N ILE A 153 -0.92 -22.47 -14.75
CA ILE A 153 -0.78 -23.83 -14.18
C ILE A 153 0.34 -23.88 -13.10
N LEU A 154 0.93 -22.71 -12.79
CA LEU A 154 1.95 -22.47 -11.78
C LEU A 154 1.47 -21.59 -10.62
N GLU A 155 0.30 -20.94 -10.70
CA GLU A 155 -0.39 -20.43 -9.52
C GLU A 155 -1.09 -21.63 -8.89
N ALA A 156 -0.33 -22.42 -8.13
CA ALA A 156 -0.94 -23.38 -7.20
C ALA A 156 -2.01 -22.60 -6.41
N GLU A 157 -3.26 -23.05 -6.47
CA GLU A 157 -4.33 -22.55 -5.62
C GLU A 157 -3.77 -22.49 -4.21
N THR A 158 -3.45 -21.28 -3.73
CA THR A 158 -2.92 -21.14 -2.37
C THR A 158 -4.07 -21.46 -1.45
N THR A 159 -4.06 -22.67 -0.90
CA THR A 159 -4.95 -23.10 0.19
C THR A 159 -4.73 -22.31 1.48
N GLU A 160 -3.75 -21.40 1.48
CA GLU A 160 -3.28 -20.63 2.61
C GLU A 160 -4.19 -19.44 2.85
N LYS A 161 -5.06 -19.59 3.85
CA LYS A 161 -6.00 -18.57 4.28
C LYS A 161 -5.33 -17.64 5.29
N LEU A 162 -5.62 -16.36 5.17
CA LEU A 162 -5.31 -15.38 6.21
C LEU A 162 -5.88 -15.83 7.57
N PRO A 163 -5.27 -15.43 8.69
CA PRO A 163 -5.82 -15.71 10.01
C PRO A 163 -7.29 -15.25 10.10
N PRO A 164 -8.19 -16.02 10.73
CA PRO A 164 -9.59 -15.61 10.88
C PRO A 164 -9.69 -14.31 11.68
N MET A 165 -10.74 -13.53 11.42
CA MET A 165 -10.99 -12.34 12.24
C MET A 165 -11.42 -12.74 13.65
N PRO A 166 -11.04 -11.96 14.69
CA PRO A 166 -11.52 -12.19 16.04
C PRO A 166 -13.04 -12.18 16.12
N SER A 167 -13.63 -13.12 16.87
CA SER A 167 -15.08 -13.24 17.07
C SER A 167 -15.72 -12.06 17.79
N ILE A 168 -14.90 -11.17 18.39
CA ILE A 168 -15.33 -9.95 19.04
C ILE A 168 -15.75 -8.84 18.05
N CYS A 169 -15.46 -9.00 16.76
CA CYS A 169 -15.81 -8.00 15.75
C CYS A 169 -17.34 -7.83 15.65
N PRO A 170 -17.88 -6.61 15.83
CA PRO A 170 -19.32 -6.37 15.68
C PRO A 170 -19.82 -6.71 14.27
N LYS A 171 -21.07 -7.17 14.15
CA LYS A 171 -21.68 -7.51 12.84
C LYS A 171 -21.73 -6.33 11.87
N ASP A 172 -22.05 -5.13 12.37
CA ASP A 172 -22.15 -3.91 11.57
C ASP A 172 -20.85 -3.08 11.62
N SER A 173 -19.71 -3.77 11.48
CA SER A 173 -18.38 -3.15 11.41
C SER A 173 -17.60 -3.68 10.21
N LEU A 174 -16.59 -2.95 9.78
CA LEU A 174 -15.64 -3.43 8.77
C LEU A 174 -14.35 -3.85 9.47
N PRO A 175 -14.06 -5.17 9.52
CA PRO A 175 -12.83 -5.67 10.13
C PRO A 175 -11.60 -5.28 9.30
N ALA A 176 -10.46 -5.13 9.96
CA ALA A 176 -9.17 -4.92 9.36
C ALA A 176 -8.06 -5.67 10.11
N SER A 177 -7.10 -6.24 9.38
CA SER A 177 -5.97 -6.95 10.00
C SER A 177 -4.79 -7.05 9.05
N CYS A 178 -3.56 -7.02 9.58
CA CYS A 178 -2.38 -7.42 8.81
C CYS A 178 -2.29 -8.95 8.69
N ALA A 179 -1.42 -9.45 7.81
CA ALA A 179 -1.28 -10.88 7.53
C ALA A 179 -0.83 -11.70 8.74
N CYS A 180 0.00 -11.12 9.61
CA CYS A 180 0.49 -11.82 10.81
C CYS A 180 -0.44 -11.74 12.02
N GLY A 181 -1.55 -11.01 11.92
CA GLY A 181 -2.57 -10.86 12.97
C GLY A 181 -2.19 -9.95 14.14
N THR A 182 -0.96 -9.44 14.23
CA THR A 182 -0.52 -8.55 15.32
C THR A 182 -1.30 -7.24 15.36
N VAL A 183 -1.62 -6.70 14.18
CA VAL A 183 -2.51 -5.54 14.05
C VAL A 183 -3.87 -6.06 13.63
N SER A 184 -4.87 -5.87 14.48
CA SER A 184 -6.26 -6.21 14.23
C SER A 184 -7.15 -5.13 14.82
N PHE A 185 -8.09 -4.62 14.03
CA PHE A 185 -9.04 -3.59 14.44
C PHE A 185 -10.31 -3.71 13.59
N HIS A 186 -11.31 -2.90 13.89
CA HIS A 186 -12.42 -2.66 12.99
C HIS A 186 -12.72 -1.17 12.89
N ILE A 187 -13.43 -0.80 11.82
CA ILE A 187 -14.02 0.52 11.68
C ILE A 187 -15.55 0.44 11.75
N THR A 188 -16.18 1.46 12.32
CA THR A 188 -17.64 1.60 12.37
C THR A 188 -18.13 2.55 11.28
N ARG A 189 -19.44 2.56 11.01
CA ARG A 189 -20.06 3.54 10.09
C ARG A 189 -19.93 4.97 10.65
N PRO A 190 -20.03 6.01 9.80
CA PRO A 190 -20.08 7.37 10.31
C PRO A 190 -21.20 7.55 11.33
N THR A 191 -20.87 8.22 12.44
CA THR A 191 -21.79 8.60 13.51
C THR A 191 -21.82 10.12 13.62
N SER A 192 -22.63 10.68 14.53
CA SER A 192 -22.59 12.11 14.83
C SER A 192 -21.19 12.60 15.25
N GLN A 193 -20.41 11.75 15.93
CA GLN A 193 -19.04 12.07 16.35
C GLN A 193 -18.06 12.15 15.17
N SER A 194 -18.34 11.44 14.07
CA SER A 194 -17.51 11.47 12.85
C SER A 194 -17.41 12.85 12.19
N TYR A 195 -18.33 13.77 12.52
CA TYR A 195 -18.36 15.14 12.00
C TYR A 195 -17.64 16.14 12.91
N LEU A 196 -17.21 15.76 14.12
CA LEU A 196 -16.55 16.65 15.06
C LEU A 196 -15.13 17.07 14.64
N PRO A 197 -14.27 16.17 14.10
CA PRO A 197 -12.91 16.54 13.73
C PRO A 197 -12.85 17.70 12.74
N HIS A 198 -11.74 18.43 12.75
CA HIS A 198 -11.37 19.37 11.70
C HIS A 198 -10.20 18.80 10.90
N SER A 199 -10.23 19.02 9.60
CA SER A 199 -9.13 18.68 8.70
C SER A 199 -9.07 19.70 7.58
N GLY A 200 -7.86 20.08 7.19
CA GLY A 200 -7.62 20.71 5.90
C GLY A 200 -8.11 19.82 4.75
N PHE A 201 -8.28 20.39 3.57
CA PHE A 201 -8.66 19.65 2.38
C PHE A 201 -7.61 18.60 2.02
N SER A 202 -8.09 17.46 1.53
CA SER A 202 -7.23 16.41 0.97
C SER A 202 -6.73 16.83 -0.41
N ASP A 203 -5.46 16.52 -0.70
CA ASP A 203 -4.89 16.70 -2.03
C ASP A 203 -5.64 15.88 -3.11
N LEU A 204 -6.34 14.81 -2.70
CA LEU A 204 -7.25 14.07 -3.57
C LEU A 204 -8.30 14.99 -4.21
N GLU A 205 -9.00 15.79 -3.40
CA GLU A 205 -10.06 16.67 -3.89
C GLU A 205 -9.50 17.95 -4.49
N TYR A 206 -8.47 18.53 -3.86
CA TYR A 206 -7.89 19.82 -4.24
C TYR A 206 -6.37 19.73 -4.29
N PRO A 207 -5.75 19.72 -5.49
CA PRO A 207 -4.30 19.57 -5.64
C PRO A 207 -3.55 20.67 -4.86
N ALA A 208 -2.76 20.30 -3.85
CA ALA A 208 -2.15 21.26 -2.93
C ALA A 208 -1.26 22.28 -3.68
N ILE A 209 -0.60 21.84 -4.76
CA ILE A 209 0.24 22.71 -5.60
C ILE A 209 -0.53 23.82 -6.35
N ARG A 210 -1.86 23.70 -6.47
CA ARG A 210 -2.71 24.65 -7.21
C ARG A 210 -3.55 25.56 -6.32
N HIS A 211 -3.49 25.37 -5.00
CA HIS A 211 -4.31 26.10 -4.05
C HIS A 211 -3.44 26.77 -2.98
N SER A 212 -3.94 27.85 -2.38
CA SER A 212 -3.23 28.53 -1.30
C SER A 212 -3.35 27.76 0.01
N ASP A 213 -2.37 27.92 0.90
CA ASP A 213 -2.42 27.34 2.25
C ASP A 213 -3.69 27.74 3.01
N ALA A 214 -4.18 28.97 2.82
CA ALA A 214 -5.40 29.44 3.46
C ALA A 214 -6.66 28.68 2.98
N PHE A 215 -6.73 28.37 1.69
CA PHE A 215 -7.80 27.53 1.13
C PHE A 215 -7.67 26.09 1.63
N MET A 216 -6.47 25.51 1.56
CA MET A 216 -6.21 24.13 1.96
C MET A 216 -6.47 23.87 3.45
N LYS A 217 -6.46 24.91 4.29
CA LYS A 217 -6.90 24.83 5.70
C LYS A 217 -8.40 24.58 5.88
N ASN A 218 -9.20 24.58 4.80
CA ASN A 218 -10.63 24.28 4.85
C ASN A 218 -11.36 25.19 5.88
N PRO A 219 -11.38 26.52 5.67
CA PRO A 219 -11.90 27.48 6.66
C PRO A 219 -13.39 27.22 6.99
N ASP A 220 -14.15 26.72 6.01
CA ASP A 220 -15.57 26.37 6.18
C ASP A 220 -15.78 25.03 6.89
N SER A 221 -14.69 24.33 7.26
CA SER A 221 -14.70 23.07 8.00
C SER A 221 -15.56 21.98 7.36
N LEU A 222 -15.53 21.88 6.02
CA LEU A 222 -16.22 20.84 5.27
C LEU A 222 -15.71 19.45 5.68
N LYS A 223 -16.64 18.51 5.93
CA LYS A 223 -16.34 17.15 6.42
C LYS A 223 -16.14 16.18 5.26
N TRP A 224 -15.16 16.48 4.42
CA TRP A 224 -14.94 15.81 3.14
C TRP A 224 -14.71 14.30 3.24
N TRP A 225 -14.28 13.79 4.40
CA TRP A 225 -14.10 12.35 4.63
C TRP A 225 -15.41 11.60 4.82
N VAL A 226 -16.51 12.26 5.19
CA VAL A 226 -17.82 11.62 5.32
C VAL A 226 -18.59 11.79 4.02
N ARG A 227 -18.97 10.68 3.40
CA ARG A 227 -19.53 10.61 2.04
C ARG A 227 -20.89 9.93 2.02
N SER A 228 -21.55 9.96 0.86
CA SER A 228 -22.81 9.26 0.61
C SER A 228 -23.85 9.49 1.74
N ASN A 229 -24.09 10.76 2.11
CA ASN A 229 -25.02 11.17 3.17
C ASN A 229 -24.76 10.49 4.54
N GLY A 230 -23.50 10.33 4.93
CA GLY A 230 -23.15 9.78 6.24
C GLY A 230 -23.07 8.26 6.29
N THR A 231 -23.02 7.58 5.14
CA THR A 231 -22.97 6.11 5.09
C THR A 231 -21.59 5.56 4.77
N LYS A 232 -20.73 6.35 4.13
CA LYS A 232 -19.40 5.93 3.66
C LYS A 232 -18.31 6.91 4.08
N TYR A 233 -17.06 6.44 4.00
CA TYR A 233 -15.88 7.29 4.09
C TYR A 233 -15.25 7.53 2.73
N LEU A 234 -14.57 8.66 2.56
CA LEU A 234 -13.75 8.89 1.37
C LEU A 234 -12.57 7.90 1.38
N ALA A 235 -12.20 7.42 0.21
CA ALA A 235 -10.95 6.70 -0.03
C ALA A 235 -10.29 7.17 -1.32
N GLY A 236 -8.99 6.94 -1.48
CA GLY A 236 -8.28 7.32 -2.70
C GLY A 236 -6.86 6.79 -2.78
N THR A 237 -6.22 7.09 -3.91
CA THR A 237 -4.85 6.68 -4.23
C THR A 237 -3.87 7.84 -4.06
N CYS A 238 -2.65 7.55 -3.62
CA CYS A 238 -1.59 8.53 -3.42
C CYS A 238 -0.28 7.99 -4.04
N ALA A 239 0.37 8.82 -4.85
CA ALA A 239 1.64 8.52 -5.52
C ALA A 239 2.79 9.43 -5.06
N CYS A 240 2.62 10.09 -3.91
CA CYS A 240 3.65 11.00 -3.38
C CYS A 240 4.95 10.26 -3.06
N ARG A 241 6.08 10.97 -3.11
CA ARG A 241 7.41 10.37 -2.85
C ARG A 241 7.46 9.72 -1.47
N SER A 242 6.86 10.34 -0.47
CA SER A 242 6.93 9.85 0.91
C SER A 242 6.12 8.57 1.12
N CYS A 243 4.90 8.48 0.58
CA CYS A 243 4.09 7.27 0.62
C CYS A 243 4.80 6.13 -0.11
N ARG A 244 5.32 6.40 -1.32
CA ARG A 244 6.06 5.41 -2.10
C ARG A 244 7.25 4.83 -1.33
N LEU A 245 8.06 5.68 -0.70
CA LEU A 245 9.25 5.26 0.04
C LEU A 245 8.94 4.73 1.45
N ILE A 246 7.72 4.90 1.96
CA ILE A 246 7.26 4.30 3.23
C ILE A 246 6.66 2.92 3.03
N CYS A 247 5.85 2.70 2.00
CA CYS A 247 5.26 1.38 1.77
C CYS A 247 6.19 0.48 0.94
N GLY A 248 7.00 1.07 0.06
CA GLY A 248 7.86 0.37 -0.90
C GLY A 248 7.25 0.23 -2.29
N PHE A 249 6.04 0.73 -2.52
CA PHE A 249 5.27 0.53 -3.74
C PHE A 249 4.75 1.84 -4.33
N GLU A 250 4.40 1.83 -5.61
CA GLU A 250 4.09 3.05 -6.36
C GLU A 250 2.80 3.75 -5.92
N ILE A 251 1.80 2.97 -5.46
CA ILE A 251 0.46 3.46 -5.16
C ILE A 251 0.12 3.08 -3.73
N GLN A 252 -0.06 4.07 -2.87
CA GLN A 252 -0.65 3.88 -1.54
C GLN A 252 -2.14 4.18 -1.62
N THR A 253 -2.96 3.37 -0.93
CA THR A 253 -4.41 3.56 -0.86
C THR A 253 -4.84 3.86 0.55
N TRP A 254 -5.54 4.98 0.74
CA TRP A 254 -5.99 5.45 2.04
C TRP A 254 -7.51 5.54 2.10
N ALA A 255 -8.09 5.13 3.23
CA ALA A 255 -9.44 5.47 3.66
C ALA A 255 -9.36 6.50 4.79
N PHE A 256 -10.15 7.56 4.73
CA PHE A 256 -10.07 8.67 5.69
C PHE A 256 -11.11 8.50 6.80
N ILE A 257 -10.67 7.98 7.94
CA ILE A 257 -11.55 7.52 9.01
C ILE A 257 -11.31 8.36 10.28
N PRO A 258 -12.36 8.94 10.88
CA PRO A 258 -12.21 9.61 12.16
C PRO A 258 -11.70 8.65 13.23
N ARG A 259 -10.79 9.12 14.09
CA ARG A 259 -10.21 8.31 15.18
C ARG A 259 -11.27 7.63 16.05
N CYS A 260 -12.38 8.32 16.33
CA CYS A 260 -13.51 7.80 17.12
C CYS A 260 -14.24 6.60 16.48
N ASN A 261 -13.99 6.30 15.21
CA ASN A 261 -14.58 5.17 14.48
C ASN A 261 -13.63 3.98 14.36
N ILE A 262 -12.45 4.00 14.99
CA ILE A 262 -11.45 2.94 14.90
C ILE A 262 -11.30 2.26 16.25
N PHE A 263 -11.43 0.94 16.29
CA PHE A 263 -11.39 0.15 17.51
C PHE A 263 -10.46 -1.07 17.36
N PHE A 264 -9.41 -1.11 18.18
CA PHE A 264 -8.41 -2.18 18.18
C PHE A 264 -8.88 -3.42 18.92
N HIS A 265 -8.51 -4.58 18.40
CA HIS A 265 -8.62 -5.87 19.06
C HIS A 265 -7.25 -6.23 19.64
N VAL A 266 -7.13 -6.21 20.97
CA VAL A 266 -5.86 -6.48 21.65
C VAL A 266 -5.98 -7.72 22.52
N PRO A 267 -4.87 -8.43 22.80
CA PRO A 267 -4.89 -9.55 23.75
C PRO A 267 -5.50 -9.13 25.10
N GLY A 268 -6.48 -9.89 25.58
CA GLY A 268 -7.10 -9.68 26.87
C GLY A 268 -6.28 -10.25 28.02
N PRO A 269 -6.71 -10.03 29.27
CA PRO A 269 -6.05 -10.56 30.47
C PRO A 269 -6.16 -12.08 30.63
N VAL A 270 -7.08 -12.71 29.88
CA VAL A 270 -7.27 -14.16 29.84
C VAL A 270 -6.78 -14.68 28.49
N ASP A 271 -5.95 -15.72 28.53
CA ASP A 271 -5.41 -16.36 27.33
C ASP A 271 -6.53 -16.73 26.34
N GLY A 272 -6.34 -16.35 25.08
CA GLY A 272 -7.29 -16.63 24.00
C GLY A 272 -8.49 -15.67 23.93
N GLN A 273 -8.63 -14.71 24.84
CA GLN A 273 -9.61 -13.63 24.70
C GLN A 273 -8.97 -12.36 24.12
N SER A 274 -9.74 -11.61 23.34
CA SER A 274 -9.38 -10.26 22.90
C SER A 274 -10.31 -9.26 23.55
N VAL A 275 -9.81 -8.06 23.82
CA VAL A 275 -10.61 -6.91 24.26
C VAL A 275 -10.61 -5.84 23.18
N THR A 276 -11.72 -5.11 23.09
CA THR A 276 -11.87 -4.00 22.15
C THR A 276 -11.53 -2.69 22.85
N LEU A 277 -10.59 -1.92 22.29
CA LEU A 277 -10.22 -0.59 22.78
C LEU A 277 -10.44 0.44 21.67
N PRO A 278 -11.00 1.63 21.97
CA PRO A 278 -10.99 2.72 21.00
C PRO A 278 -9.54 3.09 20.66
N LEU A 279 -9.29 3.55 19.44
CA LEU A 279 -7.95 3.96 19.03
C LEU A 279 -7.45 5.10 19.93
N ASP A 280 -6.39 4.80 20.68
CA ASP A 280 -5.56 5.77 21.37
C ASP A 280 -4.08 5.39 21.22
N PHE A 281 -3.34 6.21 20.47
CA PHE A 281 -1.94 5.94 20.20
C PHE A 281 -1.04 5.92 21.45
N SER A 282 -1.43 6.60 22.55
CA SER A 282 -0.65 6.55 23.80
C SER A 282 -0.99 5.36 24.67
N GLU A 283 -2.22 4.84 24.58
CA GLU A 283 -2.73 3.78 25.46
C GLU A 283 -2.73 2.39 24.80
N LEU A 284 -2.46 2.30 23.50
CA LEU A 284 -2.32 1.02 22.82
C LEU A 284 -1.18 0.19 23.43
N PRO A 285 -1.40 -1.10 23.73
CA PRO A 285 -0.35 -1.98 24.23
C PRO A 285 0.91 -1.99 23.34
N ALA A 286 2.06 -2.04 24.00
CA ALA A 286 3.34 -2.11 23.32
C ALA A 286 3.42 -3.33 22.38
N GLY A 287 4.05 -3.14 21.21
CA GLY A 287 4.27 -4.21 20.23
C GLY A 287 3.17 -4.39 19.19
N ILE A 288 2.02 -3.70 19.31
CA ILE A 288 0.96 -3.72 18.28
C ILE A 288 1.38 -2.88 17.07
N LEU A 289 1.68 -1.60 17.30
CA LEU A 289 2.14 -0.66 16.29
C LEU A 289 3.58 -0.24 16.57
N LYS A 290 4.36 -0.05 15.50
CA LYS A 290 5.58 0.77 15.51
C LYS A 290 5.25 2.10 14.85
N THR A 291 5.84 3.16 15.37
CA THR A 291 5.65 4.52 14.87
C THR A 291 6.96 5.09 14.37
N TYR A 292 6.94 5.66 13.16
CA TYR A 292 8.03 6.42 12.58
C TYR A 292 7.58 7.85 12.30
N GLU A 293 8.28 8.83 12.87
CA GLU A 293 8.05 10.24 12.54
C GLU A 293 8.79 10.59 11.23
N SER A 294 8.07 10.58 10.11
CA SER A 294 8.64 10.79 8.77
C SER A 294 9.04 12.24 8.48
N SER A 295 8.42 13.18 9.19
CA SER A 295 8.77 14.60 9.27
C SER A 295 8.13 15.17 10.54
N ARG A 296 8.56 16.35 10.97
CA ARG A 296 8.03 16.98 12.18
C ARG A 296 6.49 16.98 12.19
N GLY A 297 5.91 16.33 13.19
CA GLY A 297 4.46 16.23 13.37
C GLY A 297 3.75 15.27 12.43
N VAL A 298 4.45 14.42 11.68
CA VAL A 298 3.87 13.43 10.75
C VAL A 298 4.29 12.02 11.16
N SER A 299 3.32 11.24 11.61
CA SER A 299 3.53 9.86 12.08
C SER A 299 3.09 8.84 11.02
N ARG A 300 3.87 7.76 10.94
CA ARG A 300 3.63 6.57 10.11
C ARG A 300 3.56 5.37 11.03
N GLU A 301 2.41 4.73 11.12
CA GLU A 301 2.21 3.56 11.94
C GLU A 301 2.21 2.29 11.08
N PHE A 302 3.00 1.30 11.49
CA PHE A 302 3.16 0.04 10.78
C PHE A 302 3.24 -1.15 11.75
N CYS A 303 2.95 -2.35 11.24
CA CYS A 303 3.11 -3.57 12.02
C CYS A 303 4.60 -3.93 12.15
N GLY A 304 5.12 -3.95 13.38
CA GLY A 304 6.53 -4.27 13.63
C GLY A 304 6.95 -5.71 13.28
N LYS A 305 5.99 -6.61 13.03
CA LYS A 305 6.22 -8.03 12.72
C LYS A 305 6.19 -8.35 11.23
N CYS A 306 5.28 -7.74 10.45
CA CYS A 306 5.17 -8.02 9.01
C CYS A 306 5.50 -6.83 8.09
N GLY A 307 5.62 -5.61 8.64
CA GLY A 307 5.90 -4.40 7.86
C GLY A 307 4.66 -3.70 7.32
N ALA A 308 3.48 -4.32 7.45
CA ALA A 308 2.25 -3.75 6.91
C ALA A 308 2.02 -2.31 7.37
N THR A 309 1.84 -1.40 6.40
CA THR A 309 1.45 -0.01 6.66
C THR A 309 0.04 0.01 7.22
N VAL A 310 -0.17 0.71 8.34
CA VAL A 310 -1.45 0.74 9.06
C VAL A 310 -2.08 2.12 8.95
N PHE A 311 -1.40 3.13 9.48
CA PHE A 311 -1.93 4.50 9.53
C PHE A 311 -0.93 5.53 9.05
N TRP A 312 -1.49 6.64 8.58
CA TRP A 312 -0.83 7.93 8.54
C TRP A 312 -1.66 8.94 9.32
N ARG A 313 -0.98 9.83 10.02
CA ARG A 313 -1.58 10.99 10.67
C ARG A 313 -0.57 12.11 10.78
N ASP A 314 -1.06 13.34 10.93
CA ASP A 314 -0.24 14.48 11.27
C ASP A 314 -0.80 15.25 12.47
N SER A 315 -0.06 16.26 12.92
CA SER A 315 -0.45 17.15 13.99
C SER A 315 -1.50 18.18 13.58
N TRP A 316 -1.78 18.34 12.29
CA TRP A 316 -2.71 19.34 11.76
C TRP A 316 -4.15 18.82 11.68
N ARG A 317 -4.33 17.51 11.44
CA ARG A 317 -5.60 16.80 11.42
C ARG A 317 -5.53 15.50 12.24
N PRO A 318 -5.23 15.58 13.56
CA PRO A 318 -4.88 14.42 14.37
C PRO A 318 -6.02 13.39 14.50
N ASP A 319 -7.27 13.80 14.28
CA ASP A 319 -8.45 12.96 14.48
C ASP A 319 -9.09 12.46 13.17
N VAL A 320 -8.55 12.79 12.00
CA VAL A 320 -8.90 12.16 10.72
C VAL A 320 -7.71 11.32 10.27
N ILE A 321 -7.80 10.01 10.51
CA ILE A 321 -6.72 9.05 10.31
C ILE A 321 -6.79 8.49 8.89
N ASP A 322 -5.64 8.43 8.23
CA ASP A 322 -5.53 7.73 6.95
C ASP A 322 -5.27 6.25 7.25
N VAL A 323 -6.25 5.41 6.97
CA VAL A 323 -6.21 3.97 7.18
C VAL A 323 -5.81 3.26 5.90
N SER A 324 -4.80 2.41 5.96
CA SER A 324 -4.31 1.69 4.78
C SER A 324 -5.37 0.69 4.30
N ALA A 325 -5.95 0.95 3.13
CA ALA A 325 -7.13 0.21 2.65
C ALA A 325 -6.84 -1.29 2.43
N GLY A 326 -5.58 -1.68 2.19
CA GLY A 326 -5.20 -3.09 2.06
C GLY A 326 -5.36 -3.93 3.33
N LEU A 327 -5.59 -3.31 4.49
CA LEU A 327 -5.87 -4.06 5.70
C LEU A 327 -7.35 -4.43 5.85
N LEU A 328 -8.25 -3.78 5.12
CA LEU A 328 -9.68 -3.97 5.25
C LEU A 328 -10.10 -5.34 4.73
N ARG A 329 -11.06 -5.97 5.42
CA ARG A 329 -11.60 -7.30 5.10
C ARG A 329 -13.11 -7.21 4.92
N ALA A 330 -13.52 -6.57 3.84
CA ALA A 330 -14.92 -6.48 3.48
C ALA A 330 -15.37 -7.77 2.77
N ASP A 331 -16.60 -8.21 3.04
CA ASP A 331 -17.11 -9.44 2.42
C ASP A 331 -17.28 -9.27 0.90
N GLU A 332 -17.60 -8.05 0.46
CA GLU A 332 -17.77 -7.69 -0.95
C GLU A 332 -16.45 -7.62 -1.74
N GLY A 333 -15.30 -7.45 -1.08
CA GLY A 333 -14.01 -7.39 -1.75
C GLY A 333 -13.03 -6.33 -1.24
N ALA A 334 -11.89 -6.27 -1.91
CA ALA A 334 -10.70 -5.50 -1.51
C ALA A 334 -10.95 -3.98 -1.44
N ARG A 335 -11.82 -3.43 -2.29
CA ARG A 335 -12.14 -2.00 -2.33
C ARG A 335 -13.19 -1.60 -1.30
N ALA A 336 -13.88 -2.55 -0.65
CA ALA A 336 -14.88 -2.28 0.39
C ALA A 336 -15.91 -1.20 -0.02
N GLU A 337 -16.43 -1.27 -1.25
CA GLU A 337 -17.21 -0.17 -1.86
C GLU A 337 -18.55 0.11 -1.16
N THR A 338 -19.03 -0.80 -0.29
CA THR A 338 -20.19 -0.49 0.56
C THR A 338 -19.82 0.45 1.70
N TRP A 339 -18.55 0.49 2.12
CA TRP A 339 -17.99 1.32 3.19
C TRP A 339 -17.26 2.56 2.69
N LEU A 340 -16.64 2.45 1.51
CA LEU A 340 -15.76 3.48 0.95
C LEU A 340 -16.33 4.06 -0.34
N GLU A 341 -16.28 5.38 -0.45
CA GLU A 341 -16.48 6.13 -1.69
C GLU A 341 -15.09 6.49 -2.25
N TRP A 342 -14.70 5.82 -3.32
CA TRP A 342 -13.39 6.04 -3.94
C TRP A 342 -13.37 7.30 -4.78
N TRP A 343 -12.38 8.14 -4.54
CA TRP A 343 -12.10 9.31 -5.35
C TRP A 343 -11.49 8.91 -6.69
N THR A 344 -12.20 9.21 -7.78
CA THR A 344 -11.87 8.75 -9.13
C THR A 344 -11.39 9.86 -10.07
N GLN A 345 -11.29 11.10 -9.59
CA GLN A 345 -10.90 12.24 -10.44
C GLN A 345 -9.38 12.41 -10.55
N ARG A 346 -8.62 11.91 -9.56
CA ARG A 346 -7.18 12.16 -9.40
C ARG A 346 -6.51 11.08 -8.56
N CYS A 347 -5.23 10.82 -8.85
CA CYS A 347 -4.32 10.21 -7.87
C CYS A 347 -3.57 11.33 -7.11
N SER A 348 -3.64 11.32 -5.78
CA SER A 348 -3.04 12.37 -4.95
C SER A 348 -1.53 12.46 -5.16
N PHE A 349 -1.02 13.69 -5.27
CA PHE A 349 0.38 14.04 -5.52
C PHE A 349 0.98 13.34 -6.73
N GLU A 350 0.21 13.10 -7.79
CA GLU A 350 0.71 12.49 -9.03
C GLU A 350 1.90 13.24 -9.64
N GLU A 351 1.98 14.55 -9.43
CA GLU A 351 3.11 15.39 -9.83
C GLU A 351 4.44 14.99 -9.16
N GLU A 352 4.37 14.34 -7.99
CA GLU A 352 5.55 13.83 -7.29
C GLU A 352 6.00 12.45 -7.76
N THR A 353 5.31 11.82 -8.72
CA THR A 353 5.61 10.45 -9.17
C THR A 353 7.09 10.28 -9.50
N ALA A 354 7.72 11.23 -10.19
CA ALA A 354 9.14 11.15 -10.54
C ALA A 354 10.09 11.72 -9.46
N ARG A 355 9.58 12.31 -8.37
CA ARG A 355 10.38 13.02 -7.37
C ARG A 355 11.35 12.05 -6.68
N GLY A 356 12.63 12.43 -6.66
CA GLY A 356 13.71 11.66 -6.03
C GLY A 356 14.04 10.35 -6.76
N ARG A 357 13.69 10.23 -8.03
CA ARG A 357 14.14 9.13 -8.90
C ARG A 357 14.42 9.60 -10.33
N SER A 358 15.16 8.83 -11.11
CA SER A 358 15.52 9.12 -12.50
C SER A 358 15.60 7.83 -13.33
N GLY A 359 15.84 7.95 -14.64
CA GLY A 359 16.01 6.80 -15.52
C GLY A 359 14.75 5.94 -15.66
N GLU A 360 14.94 4.63 -15.74
CA GLU A 360 13.85 3.66 -15.88
C GLU A 360 12.85 3.71 -14.71
N PRO A 361 13.26 3.68 -13.42
CA PRO A 361 12.33 3.77 -12.29
C PRO A 361 11.37 4.95 -12.36
N ALA A 362 11.83 6.12 -12.84
CA ALA A 362 10.98 7.29 -13.00
C ALA A 362 9.96 7.12 -14.14
N ARG A 363 10.39 6.58 -15.28
CA ARG A 363 9.53 6.40 -16.46
C ARG A 363 8.48 5.33 -16.27
N ILE A 364 8.84 4.15 -15.73
CA ILE A 364 7.88 3.04 -15.54
C ILE A 364 6.78 3.43 -14.57
N ALA A 365 7.09 4.23 -13.56
CA ALA A 365 6.09 4.66 -12.61
C ALA A 365 5.23 5.80 -13.12
N ARG A 366 5.79 6.75 -13.91
CA ARG A 366 4.97 7.75 -14.60
C ARG A 366 3.93 7.07 -15.48
N ARG A 367 4.34 6.08 -16.29
CA ARG A 367 3.44 5.25 -17.11
C ARG A 367 2.34 4.60 -16.27
N LEU A 368 2.69 4.02 -15.11
CA LEU A 368 1.72 3.40 -14.20
C LEU A 368 0.71 4.41 -13.65
N ILE A 369 1.16 5.56 -13.14
CA ILE A 369 0.27 6.56 -12.56
C ILE A 369 -0.59 7.22 -13.64
N ASP A 370 -0.08 7.43 -14.86
CA ASP A 370 -0.88 7.87 -16.00
C ASP A 370 -1.97 6.85 -16.37
N GLY A 371 -1.64 5.56 -16.37
CA GLY A 371 -2.62 4.48 -16.56
C GLY A 371 -3.71 4.50 -15.48
N LEU A 372 -3.29 4.63 -14.22
CA LEU A 372 -4.21 4.72 -13.08
C LEU A 372 -5.16 5.92 -13.20
N GLU A 373 -4.65 7.12 -13.50
CA GLU A 373 -5.50 8.31 -13.63
C GLU A 373 -6.51 8.17 -14.78
N ARG A 374 -6.13 7.56 -15.91
CA ARG A 374 -7.06 7.26 -17.01
C ARG A 374 -8.13 6.26 -16.58
N GLY A 375 -7.75 5.18 -15.89
CA GLY A 375 -8.69 4.17 -15.41
C GLY A 375 -9.65 4.69 -14.34
N LEU A 376 -9.17 5.50 -13.41
CA LEU A 376 -10.00 6.17 -12.42
C LEU A 376 -11.07 7.06 -13.08
N ARG A 377 -10.65 7.94 -14.01
CA ARG A 377 -11.57 8.88 -14.68
C ARG A 377 -12.57 8.20 -15.62
N SER A 378 -12.18 7.12 -16.29
CA SER A 378 -13.08 6.35 -17.16
C SER A 378 -14.11 5.54 -16.35
N GLY A 379 -13.69 4.93 -15.24
CA GLY A 379 -14.59 4.20 -14.34
C GLY A 379 -15.66 5.09 -13.70
N ALA A 380 -15.38 6.38 -13.53
CA ALA A 380 -16.33 7.37 -13.04
C ALA A 380 -17.48 7.68 -14.02
N GLN A 381 -17.30 7.44 -15.32
CA GLN A 381 -18.31 7.70 -16.35
C GLN A 381 -19.28 6.52 -16.56
N THR A 382 -18.94 5.35 -16.02
CA THR A 382 -19.72 4.11 -16.13
C THR A 382 -20.58 3.79 -14.91
N LYS A 383 -20.52 4.60 -13.86
CA LYS A 383 -21.41 4.56 -12.69
C LYS A 383 -22.34 5.76 -12.73
#